data_AF-A0A3M2CX70-F1
#
_entry.id   AF-A0A3M2CX70-F1
#
_cell.length_a   1.000
_cell.length_b   1.000
_cell.length_c   1.000
_cell.angle_alpha   90.00
_cell.angle_beta   90.00
_cell.angle_gamma   90.00
#
_symmetry.space_group_name_H-M   'P 1'
#
loop_
_entity.id
_entity.type
_entity.pdbx_description
1 polymer ?
#
loop_
_entity_poly.entity_id
_entity_poly.type
_entity_poly.pdbx_seq_one_letter_code
_entity_poly.pdbx_strand_id
1 'polypeptide(L)'
;MRPASEAEAARARRVTILTLAAAALGVLDLAFTLTYARSIGMLELNPLARSMIDLGGAGQLVRFKLFTIALSSGALYLTRRERGAELAAWASVAVLVGLGAHWVRYTTMTEELGPVLVAHATPADHRWVVIAED
;
A
#
# COMPACT_ATOMS: atom_id res chain seq x y z
N MET A 1 -30.44 20.45 -10.95
CA MET A 1 -29.20 19.67 -11.16
C MET A 1 -28.89 19.68 -12.65
N ARG A 2 -27.83 20.38 -13.10
CA ARG A 2 -27.48 20.42 -14.53
C ARG A 2 -26.91 19.05 -14.93
N PRO A 3 -27.28 18.49 -16.11
CA PRO A 3 -26.66 17.27 -16.59
C PRO A 3 -25.15 17.50 -16.77
N ALA A 4 -24.34 16.56 -16.28
CA ALA A 4 -22.90 16.62 -16.47
C ALA A 4 -22.58 16.55 -17.97
N SER A 5 -21.61 17.34 -18.41
CA SER A 5 -21.11 17.23 -19.78
C SER A 5 -20.52 15.83 -20.01
N GLU A 6 -20.53 15.35 -21.26
CA GLU A 6 -19.95 14.05 -21.63
C GLU A 6 -18.48 13.94 -21.18
N ALA A 7 -17.74 15.05 -21.25
CA ALA A 7 -16.35 15.14 -20.80
C ALA A 7 -16.19 14.94 -19.28
N GLU A 8 -17.12 15.47 -18.47
CA GLU A 8 -17.13 15.27 -17.01
C GLU A 8 -17.52 13.84 -16.65
N ALA A 9 -18.49 13.25 -17.36
CA ALA A 9 -18.88 11.86 -17.18
C ALA A 9 -17.72 10.89 -17.51
N ALA A 10 -17.03 11.12 -18.63
CA ALA A 10 -15.85 10.35 -19.02
C ALA A 10 -14.72 10.47 -17.98
N ARG A 11 -14.46 11.68 -17.45
CA ARG A 11 -13.48 11.91 -16.38
C ARG A 11 -13.84 11.15 -15.11
N ALA A 12 -15.07 11.31 -14.64
CA ALA A 12 -15.56 10.63 -13.45
C ALA A 12 -15.40 9.11 -13.55
N ARG A 13 -15.65 8.53 -14.73
CA ARG A 13 -15.41 7.10 -14.99
C ARG A 13 -13.93 6.74 -14.89
N ARG A 14 -13.03 7.49 -15.53
CA ARG A 14 -11.58 7.24 -15.44
C ARG A 14 -11.06 7.32 -14.01
N VAL A 15 -11.42 8.38 -13.27
CA VAL A 15 -11.02 8.53 -11.87
C VAL A 15 -11.55 7.38 -11.02
N THR A 16 -12.79 6.95 -11.25
CA THR A 16 -13.37 5.80 -10.54
C THR A 16 -12.56 4.52 -10.79
N ILE A 17 -12.22 4.22 -12.05
CA ILE A 17 -11.41 3.04 -12.40
C ILE A 17 -10.03 3.13 -11.74
N LEU A 18 -9.35 4.27 -11.83
CA LEU A 18 -8.05 4.49 -11.21
C LEU A 18 -8.10 4.38 -9.68
N THR A 19 -9.19 4.87 -9.07
CA THR A 19 -9.41 4.76 -7.62
C THR A 19 -9.57 3.30 -7.20
N LEU A 20 -10.35 2.51 -7.95
CA LEU A 20 -10.50 1.07 -7.69
C LEU A 20 -9.18 0.32 -7.88
N ALA A 21 -8.41 0.67 -8.92
CA ALA A 21 -7.08 0.11 -9.15
C ALA A 21 -6.11 0.45 -8.00
N ALA A 22 -6.09 1.70 -7.54
CA ALA A 22 -5.28 2.13 -6.40
C ALA A 22 -5.69 1.39 -5.12
N ALA A 23 -6.99 1.24 -4.86
CA ALA A 23 -7.48 0.49 -3.70
C ALA A 23 -7.03 -0.99 -3.76
N ALA A 24 -7.14 -1.64 -4.92
CA ALA A 24 -6.70 -3.01 -5.11
C ALA A 24 -5.19 -3.17 -4.91
N LEU A 25 -4.38 -2.25 -5.45
CA LEU A 25 -2.93 -2.24 -5.24
C LEU A 25 -2.56 -1.99 -3.77
N GLY A 26 -3.28 -1.13 -3.07
CA GLY A 26 -3.08 -0.91 -1.63
C GLY A 26 -3.39 -2.15 -0.78
N VAL A 27 -4.42 -2.92 -1.15
CA VAL A 27 -4.73 -4.21 -0.51
C VAL A 27 -3.63 -5.23 -0.80
N LEU A 28 -3.11 -5.28 -2.03
CA LEU A 28 -2.00 -6.14 -2.40
C LEU A 28 -0.72 -5.81 -1.61
N ASP A 29 -0.40 -4.53 -1.46
CA ASP A 29 0.71 -4.08 -0.62
C ASP A 29 0.54 -4.54 0.84
N LEU A 30 -0.66 -4.39 1.42
CA LEU A 30 -0.96 -4.93 2.75
C LEU A 30 -0.75 -6.46 2.82
N ALA A 31 -1.18 -7.20 1.80
CA ALA A 31 -1.02 -8.65 1.74
C ALA A 31 0.46 -9.05 1.72
N PHE A 32 1.30 -8.36 0.95
CA PHE A 32 2.75 -8.60 0.94
C PHE A 32 3.40 -8.23 2.27
N THR A 33 3.07 -7.08 2.86
CA THR A 33 3.57 -6.69 4.18
C THR A 33 3.26 -7.77 5.22
N LEU A 34 2.02 -8.25 5.28
CA LEU A 34 1.62 -9.28 6.24
C LEU A 34 2.32 -10.61 5.98
N THR A 35 2.38 -11.04 4.72
CA THR A 35 3.02 -12.31 4.34
C THR A 35 4.47 -12.33 4.79
N TYR A 36 5.24 -11.27 4.50
CA TYR A 36 6.65 -11.23 4.87
C TYR A 36 6.85 -10.98 6.36
N ALA A 37 6.13 -10.03 6.97
CA ALA A 37 6.29 -9.72 8.39
C ALA A 37 5.90 -10.89 9.31
N ARG A 38 4.98 -11.78 8.89
CA ARG A 38 4.58 -12.97 9.66
C ARG A 38 5.38 -14.24 9.35
N SER A 39 6.14 -14.27 8.25
CA SER A 39 6.93 -15.45 7.88
C SER A 39 8.39 -15.29 8.30
N ILE A 40 9.20 -14.70 7.42
CA ILE A 40 10.64 -14.56 7.59
C ILE A 40 11.04 -13.22 8.21
N GLY A 41 10.10 -12.30 8.38
CA GLY A 41 10.35 -10.90 8.74
C GLY A 41 10.64 -10.03 7.52
N MET A 42 10.60 -8.71 7.71
CA MET A 42 10.95 -7.77 6.65
C MET A 42 11.54 -6.47 7.17
N LEU A 43 12.27 -5.79 6.29
CA LEU A 43 12.65 -4.41 6.47
C LEU A 43 11.45 -3.50 6.18
N GLU A 44 10.83 -2.93 7.22
CA GLU A 44 9.73 -1.98 7.06
C GLU A 44 10.27 -0.56 6.97
N LEU A 45 10.24 -0.01 5.76
CA LEU A 45 10.71 1.36 5.46
C LEU A 45 9.67 2.43 5.79
N ASN A 46 8.41 2.04 6.04
CA ASN A 46 7.36 2.95 6.43
C ASN A 46 7.31 3.10 7.97
N PRO A 47 7.81 4.22 8.53
CA PRO A 47 7.86 4.41 9.99
C PRO A 47 6.46 4.43 10.63
N LEU A 48 5.43 4.83 9.88
CA LEU A 48 4.05 4.81 10.37
C LEU A 48 3.52 3.37 10.45
N ALA A 49 3.76 2.56 9.42
CA ALA A 49 3.37 1.14 9.44
C ALA A 49 4.03 0.41 10.61
N ARG A 50 5.32 0.65 10.82
CA ARG A 50 6.04 0.14 11.98
C ARG A 50 5.43 0.58 13.31
N SER A 51 5.15 1.88 13.46
CA SER A 51 4.52 2.39 14.69
C SER A 51 3.17 1.71 14.96
N MET A 52 2.40 1.37 13.92
CA MET A 52 1.15 0.62 14.06
C MET A 52 1.38 -0.82 14.52
N ILE A 53 2.43 -1.48 14.02
CA ILE A 53 2.83 -2.81 14.47
C ILE A 53 3.25 -2.77 15.94
N ASP A 54 4.06 -1.79 16.34
CA ASP A 54 4.52 -1.63 17.72
C ASP A 54 3.35 -1.35 18.69
N LEU A 55 2.30 -0.65 18.23
CA LEU A 55 1.12 -0.31 19.04
C LEU A 55 0.14 -1.47 19.24
N GLY A 56 0.02 -2.39 18.28
CA GLY A 56 -1.04 -3.41 18.34
C GLY A 56 -0.94 -4.50 17.28
N GLY A 57 0.28 -4.81 16.86
CA GLY A 57 0.60 -5.92 15.95
C GLY A 57 -0.03 -5.81 14.57
N ALA A 58 -0.26 -6.96 13.95
CA ALA A 58 -0.86 -7.05 12.62
C ALA A 58 -2.27 -6.45 12.57
N GLY A 59 -3.08 -6.66 13.62
CA GLY A 59 -4.45 -6.14 13.66
C GLY A 59 -4.53 -4.61 13.60
N GLN A 60 -3.60 -3.92 14.27
CA GLN A 60 -3.51 -2.46 14.20
C GLN A 60 -2.99 -1.98 12.83
N LEU A 61 -1.98 -2.67 12.27
CA LEU A 61 -1.47 -2.38 10.92
C LEU A 61 -2.57 -2.51 9.84
N VAL A 62 -3.35 -3.59 9.88
CA VAL A 62 -4.47 -3.84 8.95
C VAL A 62 -5.48 -2.70 9.03
N ARG A 63 -5.93 -2.35 10.24
CA ARG A 63 -6.90 -1.26 10.44
C ARG A 63 -6.39 0.06 9.89
N PHE A 64 -5.12 0.38 10.15
CA PHE A 64 -4.50 1.60 9.63
C PHE A 64 -4.44 1.62 8.10
N LYS A 65 -3.92 0.57 7.46
CA LYS A 65 -3.82 0.51 5.99
C LYS A 65 -5.20 0.50 5.31
N LEU A 66 -6.17 -0.22 5.87
CA LEU A 66 -7.55 -0.20 5.33
C LEU A 66 -8.20 1.17 5.50
N PHE A 67 -7.97 1.85 6.63
CA PHE A 67 -8.45 3.20 6.84
C PHE A 67 -7.85 4.19 5.84
N THR A 68 -6.54 4.15 5.57
CA THR A 68 -5.91 5.04 4.60
C THR A 68 -6.37 4.75 3.17
N ILE A 69 -6.54 3.48 2.80
CA ILE A 69 -7.13 3.08 1.51
C ILE A 69 -8.55 3.64 1.38
N ALA A 70 -9.39 3.45 2.39
CA ALA A 70 -10.78 3.92 2.36
C ALA A 70 -10.86 5.45 2.32
N LEU A 71 -10.04 6.15 3.11
CA LEU A 71 -10.01 7.60 3.17
C LEU A 71 -9.55 8.21 1.85
N SER A 72 -8.41 7.75 1.31
CA SER A 72 -7.86 8.25 0.05
C SER A 72 -8.78 7.93 -1.14
N SER A 73 -9.28 6.69 -1.21
CA SER A 73 -10.19 6.27 -2.28
C SER A 73 -11.53 7.00 -2.20
N GLY A 74 -12.05 7.20 -0.99
CA GLY A 74 -13.25 7.99 -0.73
C GLY A 74 -13.09 9.43 -1.20
N ALA A 75 -11.97 10.08 -0.86
CA ALA A 75 -11.67 11.44 -1.30
C ALA A 75 -11.60 11.56 -2.83
N LEU A 76 -10.91 10.64 -3.50
CA LEU A 76 -10.83 10.60 -4.98
C LEU A 76 -12.19 10.34 -5.62
N TYR A 77 -12.98 9.42 -5.06
CA TYR A 77 -14.31 9.11 -5.56
C TYR A 77 -15.28 10.29 -5.42
N LEU A 78 -15.25 11.00 -4.29
CA LEU A 78 -16.09 12.17 -4.04
C LEU A 78 -15.72 13.33 -4.97
N THR A 79 -14.42 13.50 -5.24
CA THR A 79 -13.90 14.57 -6.10
C THR A 79 -13.74 14.16 -7.57
N ARG A 80 -14.25 12.99 -7.99
CA ARG A 80 -13.99 12.38 -9.32
C ARG A 80 -14.33 13.23 -10.55
N ARG A 81 -15.14 14.28 -10.38
CA ARG A 81 -15.51 15.20 -11.47
C ARG A 81 -14.49 16.36 -11.62
N GLU A 82 -13.63 16.56 -10.64
CA GLU A 82 -12.59 17.58 -10.64
C GLU A 82 -11.39 17.18 -11.50
N ARG A 83 -10.78 18.17 -12.15
CA ARG A 83 -9.56 17.93 -12.96
C ARG A 83 -8.38 17.48 -12.11
N GLY A 84 -8.26 18.01 -10.88
CA GLY A 84 -7.20 17.64 -9.95
C GLY A 84 -7.29 16.19 -9.47
N ALA A 85 -8.51 15.63 -9.35
CA ALA A 85 -8.71 14.26 -8.92
C ALA A 85 -8.15 13.25 -9.92
N GLU A 86 -8.15 13.56 -11.21
CA GLU A 86 -7.56 12.70 -12.23
C GLU A 86 -6.03 12.62 -12.11
N LEU A 87 -5.37 13.77 -11.91
CA LEU A 87 -3.92 13.78 -11.68
C LEU A 87 -3.57 13.03 -10.40
N ALA A 88 -4.32 13.26 -9.31
CA ALA A 88 -4.11 12.58 -8.04
C ALA A 88 -4.33 11.07 -8.13
N ALA A 89 -5.36 10.61 -8.87
CA ALA A 89 -5.61 9.19 -9.07
C ALA A 89 -4.50 8.52 -9.90
N TRP A 90 -4.02 9.17 -10.96
CA TRP A 90 -2.88 8.69 -11.73
C TRP A 90 -1.61 8.63 -10.89
N ALA A 91 -1.31 9.68 -10.12
CA ALA A 91 -0.16 9.70 -9.22
C ALA A 91 -0.23 8.57 -8.18
N SER A 92 -1.42 8.33 -7.60
CA SER A 92 -1.64 7.26 -6.62
C SER A 92 -1.36 5.88 -7.23
N VAL A 93 -1.88 5.62 -8.43
CA VAL A 93 -1.60 4.36 -9.15
C VAL A 93 -0.12 4.24 -9.48
N ALA A 94 0.53 5.29 -9.97
CA ALA A 94 1.95 5.27 -10.32
C ALA A 94 2.84 4.95 -9.11
N VAL A 95 2.56 5.57 -7.95
CA VAL A 95 3.27 5.28 -6.70
C VAL A 95 3.08 3.82 -6.28
N LEU A 96 1.84 3.33 -6.32
CA LEU A 96 1.54 1.95 -5.91
C LEU A 96 2.10 0.90 -6.87
N VAL A 97 2.14 1.18 -8.17
CA VAL A 97 2.84 0.33 -9.16
C VAL A 97 4.34 0.34 -8.90
N GLY A 98 4.93 1.51 -8.63
CA GLY A 98 6.34 1.62 -8.23
C GLY A 98 6.65 0.81 -6.97
N LEU A 99 5.74 0.83 -5.99
CA LEU A 99 5.84 0.01 -4.80
C LEU A 99 5.71 -1.49 -5.10
N GLY A 100 4.83 -1.88 -6.02
CA GLY A 100 4.75 -3.25 -6.52
C GLY A 100 6.05 -3.72 -7.20
N ALA A 101 6.68 -2.88 -8.01
CA ALA A 101 7.98 -3.18 -8.60
C ALA A 101 9.09 -3.30 -7.53
N HIS A 102 9.01 -2.47 -6.47
CA HIS A 102 9.89 -2.61 -5.31
C HIS A 102 9.70 -3.97 -4.63
N TRP A 103 8.45 -4.41 -4.43
CA TRP A 103 8.14 -5.73 -3.88
C TRP A 103 8.74 -6.85 -4.72
N VAL A 104 8.57 -6.85 -6.05
CA VAL A 104 9.17 -7.86 -6.93
C VAL A 104 10.69 -7.94 -6.74
N ARG A 105 11.37 -6.79 -6.69
CA ARG A 105 12.82 -6.77 -6.46
C ARG A 105 13.18 -7.30 -5.07
N TYR A 106 12.41 -6.89 -4.05
CA TYR A 106 12.62 -7.32 -2.66
C TYR A 106 12.45 -8.84 -2.52
N THR A 107 11.41 -9.42 -3.13
CA THR A 107 11.15 -10.86 -3.08
C THR A 107 12.25 -11.64 -3.78
N THR A 108 12.68 -11.23 -4.98
CA THR A 108 13.81 -11.87 -5.68
C THR A 108 15.11 -11.84 -4.87
N MET A 109 15.44 -10.68 -4.29
CA MET A 109 16.62 -10.56 -3.41
C MET A 109 16.52 -11.46 -2.17
N THR A 110 15.33 -11.59 -1.61
CA THR A 110 15.10 -12.40 -0.41
C THR A 110 15.10 -13.90 -0.72
N GLU A 111 14.66 -14.32 -1.91
CA GLU A 111 14.77 -15.71 -2.35
C GLU A 111 16.23 -16.12 -2.59
N GLU A 112 17.03 -15.23 -3.19
CA GLU A 112 18.46 -15.48 -3.46
C GLU A 112 19.33 -15.45 -2.20
N LEU A 113 19.05 -14.52 -1.28
CA LEU A 113 19.91 -14.25 -0.12
C LEU A 113 19.26 -14.62 1.22
N GLY A 114 18.05 -15.18 1.23
CA GLY A 114 17.23 -15.41 2.42
C GLY A 114 17.98 -16.02 3.62
N PRO A 115 18.73 -17.13 3.44
CA PRO A 115 19.49 -17.74 4.53
C PRO A 115 20.58 -16.83 5.11
N VAL A 116 21.23 -16.02 4.26
CA VAL A 116 22.31 -15.10 4.64
C VAL A 116 21.74 -13.82 5.27
N LEU A 117 20.63 -13.30 4.70
CA LEU A 117 19.90 -12.15 5.24
C LEU A 117 19.36 -12.47 6.64
N VAL A 118 18.70 -13.61 6.85
CA VAL A 118 18.21 -14.00 8.18
C VAL A 118 19.36 -14.18 9.17
N ALA A 119 20.49 -14.75 8.73
CA ALA A 119 21.68 -14.91 9.58
C ALA A 119 22.36 -13.58 9.99
N HIS A 120 22.19 -12.52 9.20
CA HIS A 120 22.79 -11.20 9.45
C HIS A 120 21.81 -10.09 9.87
N ALA A 121 20.49 -10.29 9.71
CA ALA A 121 19.47 -9.27 9.95
C ALA A 121 18.98 -9.20 11.41
N THR A 122 19.31 -10.15 12.27
CA THR A 122 19.06 -10.05 13.73
C THR A 122 20.18 -9.29 14.45
N PRO A 123 19.97 -8.57 15.57
CA PRO A 123 18.95 -7.59 16.00
C PRO A 123 19.41 -6.12 15.76
N ALA A 124 20.45 -5.89 14.97
CA ALA A 124 21.11 -4.58 14.88
C ALA A 124 20.32 -3.52 14.08
N ASP A 125 19.48 -3.94 13.13
CA ASP A 125 18.67 -2.99 12.37
C ASP A 125 17.26 -2.86 12.96
N HIS A 126 17.04 -1.74 13.65
CA HIS A 126 15.73 -1.37 14.18
C HIS A 126 14.60 -1.45 13.14
N ARG A 127 14.86 -1.30 11.84
CA ARG A 127 13.82 -1.34 10.80
C ARG A 127 13.31 -2.75 10.49
N TRP A 128 13.97 -3.78 11.00
CA TRP A 128 13.51 -5.16 10.85
C TRP A 128 12.30 -5.42 11.72
N VAL A 129 11.24 -5.98 11.12
CA VAL A 129 9.98 -6.27 11.80
C VAL A 129 9.59 -7.72 11.57
N VAL A 130 9.24 -8.40 12.68
CA VAL A 130 8.60 -9.71 12.70
C VAL A 130 7.34 -9.58 13.56
N ILE A 131 6.20 -10.02 13.03
CA ILE A 131 4.93 -10.02 13.75
C ILE A 131 4.64 -11.45 14.17
N ALA A 132 4.63 -11.71 15.48
CA ALA A 132 4.20 -12.99 16.02
C ALA A 132 2.72 -13.25 15.68
N GLU A 133 2.35 -14.52 15.50
CA GLU A 133 0.94 -14.91 15.47
C GLU A 133 0.36 -14.74 16.89
N ASP A 134 -0.80 -14.08 16.97
CA ASP A 134 -1.59 -13.96 18.21
C ASP A 134 -2.23 -15.30 18.60
#